data_AF-V4NWR5-F1
#
_entry.id   AF-V4NWR5-F1
#
_cell.length_a   1.000
_cell.length_b   1.000
_cell.length_c   1.000
_cell.angle_alpha   90.00
_cell.angle_beta   90.00
_cell.angle_gamma   90.00
#
_symmetry.space_group_name_H-M   'P 1'
#
loop_
_entity.id
_entity.type
_entity.pdbx_description
1 polymer ?
#
loop_
_entity_poly.entity_id
_entity_poly.type
_entity_poly.pdbx_seq_one_letter_code
_entity_poly.pdbx_strand_id
1 'polypeptide(L)'
;MTTDRFCSLPGYGCQTGFPCARYKDGETTDDLYAFQTTDANLKVGAIHPKAMRVILTTEAERELWMKGSWTEVQQLQRPLPDNPLKIVATGRKKDGPHCQGDDAPPPPSPAARGSLF
;
A
#
# COMPACT_ATOMS: atom_id res chain seq x y z
N MET A 1 46.98 18.00 -22.64
CA MET A 1 46.88 17.29 -21.35
C MET A 1 45.49 17.58 -20.80
N THR A 2 44.46 17.00 -21.43
CA THR A 2 43.89 15.66 -21.18
C THR A 2 42.80 15.80 -20.10
N THR A 3 41.58 16.16 -20.49
CA THR A 3 40.50 15.27 -20.95
C THR A 3 39.97 14.37 -19.83
N ASP A 4 38.75 14.70 -19.42
CA ASP A 4 37.61 13.81 -19.18
C ASP A 4 37.87 12.48 -18.45
N ARG A 5 37.26 12.31 -17.28
CA ARG A 5 36.95 10.99 -16.73
C ARG A 5 35.45 10.84 -16.54
N PHE A 6 34.77 10.81 -17.68
CA PHE A 6 33.67 9.90 -17.97
C PHE A 6 33.74 8.61 -17.14
N CYS A 7 32.59 8.30 -16.58
CA CYS A 7 32.22 7.01 -16.04
C CYS A 7 32.40 5.95 -17.15
N SER A 8 33.34 5.02 -16.96
CA SER A 8 33.50 3.82 -17.78
C SER A 8 33.94 2.67 -16.89
N LEU A 9 32.96 1.80 -16.55
CA LEU A 9 32.91 0.32 -16.54
C LEU A 9 34.18 -0.50 -16.20
N PRO A 10 34.10 -1.81 -15.87
CA PRO A 10 32.99 -2.64 -15.37
C PRO A 10 33.42 -3.50 -14.13
N GLY A 11 32.44 -4.10 -13.44
CA GLY A 11 32.70 -5.26 -12.60
C GLY A 11 32.70 -5.00 -11.09
N TYR A 12 31.68 -5.56 -10.45
CA TYR A 12 31.58 -5.90 -9.03
C TYR A 12 31.47 -4.76 -8.01
N GLY A 13 30.24 -4.63 -7.45
CA GLY A 13 30.09 -4.36 -6.01
C GLY A 13 29.33 -3.09 -5.62
N CYS A 14 28.00 -3.16 -5.60
CA CYS A 14 27.23 -2.60 -4.49
C CYS A 14 26.27 -3.72 -4.05
N GLN A 15 26.78 -4.59 -3.18
CA GLN A 15 25.95 -5.58 -2.50
C GLN A 15 25.14 -4.85 -1.43
N THR A 16 23.88 -5.26 -1.28
CA THR A 16 22.85 -4.76 -0.34
C THR A 16 22.30 -3.36 -0.61
N GLY A 17 21.42 -3.25 -1.60
CA GLY A 17 20.60 -2.04 -1.80
C GLY A 17 19.16 -2.31 -1.38
N PHE A 18 18.71 -1.68 -0.29
CA PHE A 18 17.45 -0.90 -0.20
C PHE A 18 17.33 -0.25 1.20
N PRO A 19 17.75 1.02 1.37
CA PRO A 19 17.09 1.91 2.32
C PRO A 19 16.22 2.88 1.51
N CYS A 20 14.91 2.90 1.75
CA CYS A 20 14.10 4.02 1.27
C CYS A 20 13.07 4.46 2.31
N ALA A 21 13.57 4.89 3.47
CA ALA A 21 12.84 5.87 4.26
C ALA A 21 12.89 7.23 3.55
N ARG A 22 11.90 8.08 3.85
CA ARG A 22 11.77 9.40 3.24
C ARG A 22 13.09 10.14 3.35
N TYR A 23 13.47 10.86 2.28
CA TYR A 23 14.73 11.60 2.12
C TYR A 23 15.21 12.43 3.34
N LYS A 24 14.34 12.71 4.30
CA LYS A 24 14.66 13.45 5.53
C LYS A 24 15.17 12.60 6.69
N ASP A 25 14.95 11.29 6.67
CA ASP A 25 15.09 10.42 7.85
C ASP A 25 16.37 9.57 7.85
N GLY A 26 17.29 9.80 6.90
CA GLY A 26 18.54 9.02 6.78
C GLY A 26 18.32 7.56 6.37
N GLU A 27 19.35 6.72 6.47
CA GLU A 27 19.22 5.28 6.26
C GLU A 27 18.48 4.66 7.44
N THR A 28 17.30 4.08 7.17
CA THR A 28 16.46 3.43 8.17
C THR A 28 16.17 2.00 7.74
N THR A 29 16.15 1.09 8.70
CA THR A 29 15.78 -0.31 8.48
C THR A 29 14.27 -0.43 8.61
N ASP A 30 13.58 -0.47 7.47
CA ASP A 30 12.12 -0.59 7.39
C ASP A 30 11.71 -1.92 6.77
N ASP A 31 10.67 -2.53 7.32
CA ASP A 31 10.03 -3.71 6.73
C ASP A 31 9.10 -3.28 5.58
N LEU A 32 9.63 -3.31 4.35
CA LEU A 32 8.91 -2.93 3.15
C LEU A 32 8.15 -4.11 2.54
N TYR A 33 6.91 -3.85 2.09
CA TYR A 33 6.09 -4.83 1.38
C TYR A 33 5.48 -4.23 0.11
N ALA A 34 5.26 -5.09 -0.88
CA ALA A 34 4.60 -4.74 -2.13
C ALA A 34 3.61 -5.84 -2.53
N PHE A 35 2.53 -5.44 -3.18
CA PHE A 35 1.54 -6.37 -3.73
C PHE A 35 1.80 -6.62 -5.21
N GLN A 36 1.59 -7.86 -5.66
CA GLN A 36 1.69 -8.18 -7.08
C GLN A 36 0.48 -7.64 -7.85
N THR A 37 0.76 -7.19 -9.07
CA THR A 37 -0.23 -6.64 -10.00
C THR A 37 -0.46 -7.59 -11.17
N THR A 38 -1.69 -7.66 -11.66
CA THR A 38 -2.12 -8.38 -12.86
C THR A 38 -2.87 -7.46 -13.80
N ASP A 39 -3.16 -7.94 -15.00
CA ASP A 39 -4.14 -7.32 -15.88
C ASP A 39 -5.51 -7.19 -15.20
N ALA A 40 -6.26 -6.17 -15.61
CA ALA A 40 -7.57 -5.87 -15.06
C ALA A 40 -8.67 -6.69 -15.74
N ASN A 41 -9.60 -7.20 -14.94
CA ASN A 41 -10.82 -7.85 -15.44
C ASN A 41 -11.79 -6.82 -16.04
N LEU A 42 -12.86 -7.25 -16.72
CA LEU A 42 -13.84 -6.34 -17.31
C LEU A 42 -14.43 -5.35 -16.29
N LYS A 43 -14.79 -5.83 -15.10
CA LYS A 43 -15.37 -4.97 -14.05
C LYS A 43 -14.40 -3.93 -13.51
N VAL A 44 -13.14 -4.32 -13.30
CA VAL A 44 -12.14 -3.41 -12.71
C VAL A 44 -11.48 -2.55 -13.77
N GLY A 45 -11.30 -3.06 -14.99
CA GLY A 45 -10.80 -2.30 -16.12
C GLY A 45 -11.69 -1.09 -16.46
N ALA A 46 -13.00 -1.18 -16.20
CA ALA A 46 -13.93 -0.06 -16.34
C ALA A 46 -13.65 1.12 -15.38
N ILE A 47 -12.98 0.87 -14.24
CA ILE A 47 -12.67 1.88 -13.21
C ILE A 47 -11.16 2.20 -13.20
N HIS A 48 -10.34 1.16 -13.30
CA HIS A 48 -8.89 1.18 -13.25
C HIS A 48 -8.32 0.30 -14.37
N PRO A 49 -8.13 0.86 -15.58
CA PRO A 49 -7.72 0.10 -16.75
C PRO A 49 -6.26 -0.38 -16.71
N LYS A 50 -5.42 0.20 -15.84
CA LYS A 50 -3.97 -0.04 -15.86
C LYS A 50 -3.57 -1.39 -15.27
N ALA A 51 -4.16 -1.76 -14.14
CA ALA A 51 -3.81 -2.98 -13.42
C ALA A 51 -4.80 -3.26 -12.31
N MET A 52 -4.95 -4.54 -11.97
CA MET A 52 -5.59 -5.04 -10.77
C MET A 52 -4.51 -5.59 -9.81
N ARG A 53 -4.78 -5.62 -8.51
CA ARG A 53 -3.95 -6.37 -7.55
C ARG A 53 -4.36 -7.84 -7.54
N VAL A 54 -3.40 -8.76 -7.40
CA VAL A 54 -3.70 -10.19 -7.22
C VAL A 54 -4.54 -10.38 -5.96
N ILE A 55 -5.65 -11.12 -6.08
CA ILE A 55 -6.53 -11.47 -4.96
C ILE A 55 -6.56 -12.99 -4.83
N LEU A 56 -6.08 -13.49 -3.68
CA LEU A 56 -6.17 -14.91 -3.33
C LEU A 56 -7.47 -15.13 -2.54
N THR A 57 -8.35 -15.98 -3.05
CA THR A 57 -9.70 -16.13 -2.48
C THR A 57 -9.81 -17.35 -1.56
N THR A 58 -9.11 -18.42 -1.90
CA THR A 58 -9.16 -19.68 -1.15
C THR A 58 -8.03 -19.79 -0.14
N GLU A 59 -8.23 -20.65 0.87
CA GLU A 59 -7.18 -20.94 1.85
C GLU A 59 -6.00 -21.68 1.24
N ALA A 60 -6.27 -22.66 0.37
CA ALA A 60 -5.24 -23.39 -0.36
C ALA A 60 -4.35 -22.47 -1.22
N GLU A 61 -4.94 -21.46 -1.88
CA GLU A 61 -4.16 -20.45 -2.62
C GLU A 61 -3.24 -19.64 -1.70
N ARG A 62 -3.68 -19.31 -0.48
CA ARG A 62 -2.85 -18.60 0.52
C ARG A 62 -1.74 -19.50 1.07
N GLU A 63 -2.02 -20.77 1.34
CA GLU A 63 -1.01 -21.72 1.79
C GLU A 63 0.05 -21.96 0.72
N LEU A 64 -0.38 -22.14 -0.54
CA LEU A 64 0.51 -22.27 -1.68
C LEU A 64 1.35 -21.00 -1.85
N TRP A 65 0.78 -19.81 -1.65
CA TRP A 65 1.53 -18.57 -1.69
C TRP A 65 2.64 -18.48 -0.63
N MET A 66 2.36 -18.94 0.59
CA MET A 66 3.30 -18.85 1.71
C MET A 66 4.36 -19.94 1.72
N LYS A 67 4.09 -21.12 1.13
CA LYS A 67 4.93 -22.32 1.26
C LYS A 67 5.35 -22.94 -0.09
N GLY A 68 4.70 -22.57 -1.18
CA GLY A 68 4.85 -23.19 -2.49
C GLY A 68 6.14 -22.82 -3.20
N SER A 69 6.47 -23.60 -4.23
CA SER A 69 7.59 -23.28 -5.11
C SER A 69 7.24 -22.10 -6.04
N TRP A 70 8.24 -21.35 -6.48
CA TRP A 70 8.02 -20.19 -7.35
C TRP A 70 7.20 -20.51 -8.60
N THR A 71 7.45 -21.67 -9.22
CA THR A 71 6.76 -22.14 -10.42
C THR A 71 5.24 -22.29 -10.23
N GLU A 72 4.82 -22.72 -9.03
CA GLU A 72 3.40 -22.89 -8.69
C GLU A 72 2.78 -21.55 -8.27
N VAL A 73 3.52 -20.75 -7.49
CA VAL A 73 3.07 -19.46 -6.97
C VAL A 73 2.85 -18.44 -8.09
N GLN A 74 3.71 -18.42 -9.11
CA GLN A 74 3.57 -17.49 -10.24
C GLN A 74 2.24 -17.69 -10.99
N GLN A 75 1.69 -18.92 -11.01
CA GLN A 75 0.41 -19.20 -11.66
C GLN A 75 -0.78 -18.54 -10.94
N LEU A 76 -0.61 -18.16 -9.67
CA LEU A 76 -1.62 -17.43 -8.90
C LEU A 76 -1.68 -15.94 -9.30
N GLN A 77 -0.68 -15.42 -10.01
CA GLN A 77 -0.67 -14.06 -10.55
C GLN A 77 -1.56 -13.99 -11.81
N ARG A 78 -2.86 -14.17 -11.62
CA ARG A 78 -3.87 -14.17 -12.69
C ARG A 78 -5.01 -13.19 -12.39
N PRO A 79 -5.67 -12.64 -13.43
CA PRO A 79 -6.90 -11.89 -13.26
C PRO A 79 -7.97 -12.75 -12.57
N LEU A 80 -8.69 -12.16 -11.61
CA LEU A 80 -9.81 -12.83 -10.94
C LEU A 80 -10.93 -13.08 -11.97
N PRO A 81 -11.78 -14.11 -11.85
CA PRO A 81 -13.01 -14.15 -12.66
C PRO A 81 -13.90 -12.92 -12.36
N ASP A 82 -14.79 -12.53 -13.27
CA ASP A 82 -15.62 -11.33 -13.12
C ASP A 82 -16.69 -11.43 -12.02
N ASN A 83 -17.03 -12.64 -11.56
CA ASN A 83 -18.20 -12.86 -10.71
C ASN A 83 -18.11 -12.42 -9.22
N PRO A 84 -16.97 -12.52 -8.50
CA PRO A 84 -16.92 -12.37 -7.05
C PRO A 84 -16.83 -10.91 -6.55
N LEU A 85 -16.54 -9.93 -7.43
CA LEU A 85 -16.37 -8.54 -7.01
C LEU A 85 -17.71 -7.78 -7.07
N LYS A 86 -18.07 -7.18 -5.94
CA LYS A 86 -19.21 -6.26 -5.78
C LYS A 86 -18.69 -4.88 -5.39
N ILE A 87 -19.11 -3.85 -6.12
CA ILE A 87 -18.83 -2.45 -5.78
C ILE A 87 -19.74 -2.07 -4.60
N VAL A 88 -19.14 -1.74 -3.45
CA VAL A 88 -19.88 -1.46 -2.19
C VAL A 88 -20.11 0.03 -1.93
N ALA A 89 -19.35 0.92 -2.58
CA ALA A 89 -19.53 2.36 -2.49
C ALA A 89 -19.03 3.05 -3.77
N THR A 90 -19.75 4.07 -4.24
CA THR A 90 -19.34 4.93 -5.35
C THR A 90 -19.62 6.38 -4.96
N GLY A 91 -18.64 7.28 -5.00
CA GLY A 91 -18.79 8.68 -4.60
C GLY A 91 -17.55 9.30 -3.94
N ARG A 92 -17.67 10.54 -3.44
CA ARG A 92 -16.60 11.19 -2.67
C ARG A 92 -16.34 10.43 -1.37
N LYS A 93 -15.06 10.36 -0.97
CA LYS A 93 -14.63 9.79 0.32
C LYS A 93 -15.44 10.46 1.44
N LYS A 94 -16.32 9.69 2.08
CA LYS A 94 -16.92 10.03 3.36
C LYS A 94 -16.26 9.12 4.37
N ASP A 95 -15.36 9.67 5.15
CA ASP A 95 -14.83 8.97 6.30
C ASP A 95 -15.96 8.87 7.32
N GLY A 96 -16.29 7.64 7.78
CA GLY A 96 -17.14 7.47 8.95
C GLY A 96 -16.45 8.11 10.17
N PRO A 97 -17.19 8.39 11.26
CA PRO A 97 -16.56 8.85 12.49
C PRO A 97 -15.43 7.87 12.83
N HIS A 98 -14.22 8.40 12.94
CA HIS A 98 -13.12 7.64 13.51
C HIS A 98 -13.62 7.15 14.88
N CYS A 99 -13.50 5.87 15.18
CA CYS A 99 -13.69 5.40 16.54
C CYS A 99 -12.54 5.97 17.39
N GLN A 100 -12.62 7.26 17.74
CA GLN A 100 -11.83 7.84 18.81
C GLN A 100 -12.42 7.21 20.08
N GLY A 101 -11.75 6.18 20.60
CA GLY A 101 -11.82 5.99 22.03
C GLY A 101 -11.39 7.33 22.64
N ASP A 102 -12.32 7.95 23.38
CA ASP A 102 -12.22 9.23 24.12
C ASP A 102 -13.27 10.29 23.73
N ASP A 103 -14.49 9.89 23.33
CA ASP A 103 -15.67 10.77 23.34
C ASP A 103 -16.21 10.95 24.79
N ALA A 104 -15.44 11.60 25.65
CA ALA A 104 -16.01 12.27 26.81
C ALA A 104 -16.51 13.65 26.36
N PRO A 105 -17.78 14.02 26.58
CA PRO A 105 -18.24 15.36 26.26
C PRO A 105 -17.38 16.38 27.04
N PRO A 106 -16.95 17.50 26.41
CA PRO A 106 -16.14 18.49 27.10
C PRO A 106 -16.89 18.99 28.33
N PRO A 107 -16.22 19.18 29.49
CA PRO A 107 -16.87 19.73 30.66
C PRO A 107 -17.47 21.10 30.29
N PRO A 108 -18.68 21.43 30.75
CA PRO A 108 -19.27 22.73 30.45
C PRO A 108 -18.32 23.83 30.92
N SER A 109 -17.94 24.72 30.00
CA SER A 109 -17.11 25.89 30.29
C SER A 109 -17.70 26.60 31.52
N PRO A 110 -16.89 26.96 32.53
CA PRO A 110 -17.42 27.74 33.63
C PRO A 110 -17.98 29.02 33.05
N ALA A 111 -19.27 29.26 33.30
CA ALA A 111 -19.92 30.50 32.92
C ALA A 111 -19.03 31.64 33.43
N ALA A 112 -18.63 32.52 32.51
CA ALA A 112 -17.96 33.76 32.86
C ALA A 112 -18.86 34.48 33.87
N ARG A 113 -18.50 34.42 35.16
CA ARG A 113 -19.07 35.31 36.16
C ARG A 113 -18.54 36.69 35.81
N GLY A 114 -19.33 37.41 35.02
CA GLY A 114 -19.23 38.85 34.92
C GLY A 114 -19.28 39.43 36.33
N SER A 115 -18.37 40.36 36.61
CA SER A 115 -18.37 41.20 37.80
C SER A 115 -19.73 41.88 37.94
N LEU A 116 -20.26 41.81 39.16
CA LEU A 116 -21.09 42.84 39.73
C LEU A 116 -20.50 43.12 41.11
N PHE A 117 -20.08 44.37 41.28
CA PHE A 117 -19.21 44.94 42.33
C PHE A 117 -17.70 44.80 42.07
#